data_AF-A0A6C8Z0W2-F1
#
_entry.id   AF-A0A6C8Z0W2-F1
#
_cell.length_a   1.000
_cell.length_b   1.000
_cell.length_c   1.000
_cell.angle_alpha   90.00
_cell.angle_beta   90.00
_cell.angle_gamma   90.00
#
_symmetry.space_group_name_H-M   'P 1'
#
loop_
_entity.id
_entity.type
_entity.pdbx_description
1 polymer ?
#
loop_
_entity_poly.entity_id
_entity_poly.type
_entity_poly.pdbx_seq_one_letter_code
_entity_poly.pdbx_strand_id
1 'polypeptide(L)'
;MAVSLQKGQKISLDKEAGTALTRIKMGLGWDVASTPKSGGFLGGLFGGGASNDSIDLDASCIMFDASKQPIDAIWFGQLQSKDGSIVHTGDNRTGAGDGDDEVINVDLSRVPAHVQSLVFTVNSFTGQTFEKVAGAFCRIVNAGNNSEVARYNLSAQGS
;
A
#
# COMPACT_ATOMS: atom_id res chain seq x y z
N MET A 1 -8.70 -10.50 15.79
CA MET A 1 -7.63 -9.47 15.90
C MET A 1 -6.73 -9.64 14.70
N ALA A 2 -6.35 -8.57 14.02
CA ALA A 2 -5.47 -8.65 12.86
C ALA A 2 -4.07 -9.09 13.26
N VAL A 3 -3.39 -9.87 12.41
CA VAL A 3 -1.99 -10.25 12.65
C VAL A 3 -1.07 -9.10 12.26
N SER A 4 -0.25 -8.65 13.22
CA SER A 4 0.85 -7.73 12.94
C SER A 4 2.04 -8.53 12.41
N LEU A 5 2.36 -8.34 11.13
CA LEU A 5 3.41 -9.04 10.42
C LEU A 5 4.80 -8.49 10.75
N GLN A 6 5.80 -9.38 10.78
CA GLN A 6 7.22 -9.07 10.86
C GLN A 6 7.93 -9.42 9.55
N LYS A 7 9.08 -8.78 9.29
CA LYS A 7 9.87 -9.04 8.07
C LYS A 7 10.18 -10.53 7.92
N GLY A 8 9.80 -11.10 6.77
CA GLY A 8 10.00 -12.52 6.45
C GLY A 8 8.99 -13.48 7.09
N GLN A 9 8.05 -12.99 7.90
CA GLN A 9 6.99 -13.82 8.46
C GLN A 9 6.04 -14.31 7.37
N LYS A 10 5.60 -15.57 7.51
CA LYS A 10 4.58 -16.18 6.65
C LYS A 10 3.38 -16.56 7.51
N ILE A 11 2.19 -16.25 7.01
CA ILE A 11 0.91 -16.60 7.65
C ILE A 11 -0.02 -17.23 6.62
N SER A 12 -1.08 -17.89 7.10
CA SER A 12 -2.16 -18.38 6.25
C SER A 12 -3.35 -17.43 6.36
N LEU A 13 -3.65 -16.70 5.28
CA LEU A 13 -4.72 -15.71 5.30
C LEU A 13 -6.09 -16.33 5.62
N ASP A 14 -6.39 -17.55 5.16
CA ASP A 14 -7.65 -18.23 5.47
C ASP A 14 -7.80 -18.57 6.96
N LYS A 15 -6.69 -18.94 7.62
CA LYS A 15 -6.71 -19.20 9.07
C LYS A 15 -6.96 -17.91 9.85
N GLU A 16 -6.29 -16.82 9.47
CA GLU A 16 -6.45 -15.53 10.14
C GLU A 16 -7.81 -14.88 9.84
N ALA A 17 -8.35 -15.09 8.64
CA ALA A 17 -9.68 -14.64 8.27
C ALA A 17 -10.81 -15.49 8.87
N GLY A 18 -10.52 -16.75 9.26
CA GLY A 18 -11.49 -17.72 9.76
C GLY A 18 -12.45 -18.27 8.70
N THR A 19 -12.29 -17.87 7.45
CA THR A 19 -13.11 -18.25 6.29
C THR A 19 -12.25 -18.16 5.03
N ALA A 20 -12.63 -18.90 3.98
CA ALA A 20 -12.04 -18.74 2.66
C ALA A 20 -12.24 -17.30 2.15
N LEU A 21 -11.16 -16.68 1.68
CA LEU A 21 -11.20 -15.33 1.13
C LEU A 21 -11.62 -15.37 -0.36
N THR A 22 -12.68 -14.64 -0.69
CA THR A 22 -13.14 -14.47 -2.08
C THR A 22 -12.83 -13.09 -2.64
N ARG A 23 -12.80 -12.08 -1.77
CA ARG A 23 -12.44 -10.70 -2.11
C ARG A 23 -11.58 -10.10 -1.02
N ILE A 24 -10.49 -9.46 -1.42
CA ILE A 24 -9.57 -8.79 -0.50
C ILE A 24 -9.32 -7.35 -0.94
N LYS A 25 -8.90 -6.52 0.01
CA LYS A 25 -8.35 -5.19 -0.24
C LYS A 25 -6.94 -5.15 0.31
N MET A 26 -5.97 -4.76 -0.51
CA MET A 26 -4.67 -4.31 -0.03
C MET A 26 -4.78 -2.80 0.17
N GLY A 27 -4.65 -2.35 1.41
CA GLY A 27 -4.63 -0.94 1.77
C GLY A 27 -3.22 -0.50 2.10
N LEU A 28 -2.82 0.64 1.56
CA LEU A 28 -1.61 1.38 1.90
C LEU A 28 -2.05 2.70 2.55
N GLY A 29 -1.47 3.04 3.69
CA GLY A 29 -1.74 4.31 4.37
C GLY A 29 -0.47 4.91 4.95
N TRP A 30 -0.38 6.23 4.96
CA TRP A 30 0.72 6.99 5.55
C TRP A 30 0.30 8.40 5.93
N ASP A 31 0.96 8.98 6.92
CA ASP A 31 0.67 10.35 7.32
C ASP A 31 1.39 11.34 6.38
N VAL A 32 0.70 12.45 6.08
CA VAL A 32 1.31 13.61 5.40
C VAL A 32 2.61 14.03 6.12
N ALA A 33 3.62 14.43 5.34
CA ALA A 33 4.86 14.97 5.90
C ALA A 33 4.53 16.17 6.81
N SER A 34 4.69 15.99 8.12
CA SER A 34 4.54 17.07 9.08
C SER A 34 5.84 17.88 9.07
N THR A 35 5.92 18.91 8.22
CA THR A 35 6.93 19.95 8.42
C THR A 35 6.73 20.56 9.81
N PRO A 36 7.74 20.56 10.70
CA PRO A 36 7.71 21.47 11.83
C PRO A 36 7.62 22.87 11.24
N LYS A 37 6.58 23.63 11.60
CA LYS A 37 6.55 25.07 11.34
C LYS A 37 7.66 25.74 12.17
N SER A 38 8.92 25.58 11.76
CA SER A 38 10.05 26.36 12.25
C SER A 38 10.06 27.72 11.55
N GLY A 39 8.95 28.44 11.68
CA GLY A 39 8.78 29.82 11.22
C GLY A 39 8.54 30.70 12.44
N GLY A 40 9.55 30.85 13.29
CA GLY A 40 9.59 31.98 14.21
C GLY A 40 9.46 33.29 13.43
N PHE A 41 8.94 34.33 14.07
CA PHE A 41 8.56 35.65 13.54
C PHE A 41 9.61 36.39 12.66
N LEU A 42 10.83 35.85 12.48
CA LEU A 42 11.91 36.39 11.64
C LEU A 42 12.29 35.52 10.41
N GLY A 43 11.66 34.38 10.17
CA GLY A 43 12.04 33.46 9.08
C GLY A 43 11.64 33.86 7.66
N GLY A 44 10.91 34.97 7.48
CA GLY A 44 10.30 35.35 6.19
C GLY A 44 11.17 36.12 5.20
N LEU A 45 12.42 36.48 5.54
CA LEU A 45 13.24 37.40 4.73
C LEU A 45 14.43 36.77 4.00
N PHE A 46 14.74 35.50 4.24
CA PHE A 46 15.77 34.75 3.49
C PHE A 46 15.13 33.53 2.84
N GLY A 47 14.32 33.78 1.81
CA GLY A 47 13.57 32.79 1.05
C GLY A 47 14.49 31.83 0.28
N GLY A 48 14.91 30.75 0.93
CA GLY A 48 15.22 29.47 0.31
C GLY A 48 14.11 28.51 0.70
N GLY A 49 13.19 28.23 -0.22
CA GLY A 49 11.94 27.53 0.05
C GLY A 49 12.13 26.22 0.82
N ALA A 50 11.50 26.12 1.99
CA ALA A 50 11.17 24.84 2.57
C ALA A 50 10.23 24.16 1.57
N SER A 51 10.75 23.20 0.81
CA SER A 51 9.92 22.40 -0.06
C SER A 51 8.95 21.62 0.82
N ASN A 52 7.65 21.87 0.60
CA ASN A 52 6.59 20.95 0.97
C ASN A 52 6.86 19.66 0.18
N ASP A 53 7.77 18.82 0.66
CA ASP A 53 8.00 17.51 0.07
C ASP A 53 6.79 16.65 0.43
N SER A 54 5.75 16.73 -0.40
CA SER A 54 4.65 15.76 -0.39
C SER A 54 5.28 14.37 -0.53
N ILE A 55 4.97 13.49 0.42
CA ILE A 55 5.41 12.10 0.35
C ILE A 55 4.43 11.35 -0.54
N ASP A 56 4.97 10.76 -1.59
CA ASP A 56 4.24 9.99 -2.59
C ASP A 56 4.63 8.52 -2.47
N LEU A 57 3.74 7.70 -1.88
CA LEU A 57 3.92 6.26 -1.77
C LEU A 57 2.97 5.57 -2.73
N ASP A 58 3.50 4.73 -3.61
CA ASP A 58 2.67 3.96 -4.54
C ASP A 58 2.49 2.51 -4.08
N ALA A 59 1.24 2.05 -4.11
CA ALA A 59 0.91 0.63 -4.09
C ALA A 59 0.91 0.06 -5.53
N SER A 60 1.37 -1.18 -5.70
CA SER A 60 1.22 -1.90 -6.96
C SER A 60 1.02 -3.39 -6.72
N CYS A 61 0.43 -4.07 -7.70
CA CYS A 61 0.21 -5.51 -7.66
C CYS A 61 0.73 -6.15 -8.95
N ILE A 62 1.51 -7.22 -8.84
CA ILE A 62 2.02 -7.98 -9.98
C ILE A 62 1.50 -9.41 -9.90
N MET A 63 0.96 -9.89 -11.01
CA MET A 63 0.45 -11.24 -11.17
C MET A 63 1.55 -12.13 -11.75
N PHE A 64 1.79 -13.29 -11.13
CA PHE A 64 2.80 -14.24 -11.57
C PHE A 64 2.20 -15.61 -11.87
N ASP A 65 2.74 -16.27 -12.90
CA ASP A 65 2.41 -17.66 -13.23
C ASP A 65 3.18 -18.67 -12.34
N ALA A 66 2.96 -19.97 -12.58
CA ALA A 66 3.65 -21.05 -11.89
C ALA A 66 5.18 -21.06 -12.13
N SER A 67 5.64 -20.47 -13.23
CA SER A 67 7.06 -20.32 -13.60
C SER A 67 7.68 -19.03 -13.05
N LYS A 68 6.93 -18.28 -12.22
CA LYS A 68 7.31 -16.98 -11.68
C LYS A 68 7.56 -15.92 -12.77
N GLN A 69 6.92 -16.06 -13.92
CA GLN A 69 6.92 -15.04 -14.95
C GLN A 69 5.80 -14.02 -14.68
N PRO A 70 6.08 -12.70 -14.80
CA PRO A 70 5.05 -11.69 -14.65
C PRO A 70 4.07 -11.77 -15.82
N ILE A 71 2.77 -11.85 -15.50
CA ILE A 71 1.67 -11.91 -16.47
C ILE A 71 1.09 -10.52 -16.72
N ASP A 72 0.85 -9.78 -15.63
CA ASP A 72 0.24 -8.46 -15.63
C ASP A 72 0.68 -7.66 -14.41
N ALA A 73 0.58 -6.33 -14.49
CA ALA A 73 0.93 -5.41 -13.41
C ALA A 73 -0.10 -4.29 -13.30
N ILE A 74 -0.53 -4.02 -12.07
CA ILE A 74 -1.55 -3.03 -11.71
C ILE A 74 -0.85 -1.99 -10.84
N TRP A 75 -0.88 -0.73 -11.27
CA TRP A 75 -0.16 0.41 -10.70
C TRP A 75 -0.79 1.71 -11.18
N PHE A 76 -0.30 2.88 -10.76
CA PHE A 76 -0.89 4.17 -11.11
C PHE A 76 -1.09 4.40 -12.62
N GLY A 77 -0.24 3.83 -13.47
CA GLY A 77 -0.35 3.89 -14.94
C GLY A 77 -1.33 2.87 -15.56
N GLN A 78 -1.70 1.82 -14.83
CA GLN A 78 -2.65 0.79 -15.24
C GLN A 78 -3.53 0.38 -14.04
N LEU A 79 -4.65 1.10 -13.85
CA LEU A 79 -5.51 0.96 -12.68
C LEU A 79 -6.35 -0.32 -12.63
N GLN A 80 -6.33 -1.13 -13.69
CA GLN A 80 -7.11 -2.36 -13.76
C GLN A 80 -6.31 -3.44 -14.48
N SER A 81 -6.39 -4.68 -13.98
CA SER A 81 -5.81 -5.84 -14.66
C SER A 81 -6.58 -6.17 -15.94
N LYS A 82 -5.91 -6.81 -16.90
CA LYS A 82 -6.51 -7.17 -18.21
C LYS A 82 -7.72 -8.09 -18.10
N ASP A 83 -7.79 -8.91 -17.05
CA ASP A 83 -8.91 -9.80 -16.72
C ASP A 83 -10.01 -9.12 -15.86
N GLY A 84 -9.77 -7.90 -15.41
CA GLY A 84 -10.63 -7.13 -14.51
C GLY A 84 -10.81 -7.73 -13.11
N SER A 85 -9.94 -8.66 -12.69
CA SER A 85 -9.97 -9.26 -11.34
C SER A 85 -9.34 -8.36 -10.27
N ILE A 86 -8.49 -7.41 -10.67
CA ILE A 86 -7.78 -6.48 -9.78
C ILE A 86 -8.04 -5.04 -10.23
N VAL A 87 -8.36 -4.16 -9.27
CA VAL A 87 -8.65 -2.74 -9.52
C VAL A 87 -7.96 -1.85 -8.46
N HIS A 88 -7.08 -0.99 -8.93
CA HIS A 88 -6.49 0.13 -8.18
C HIS A 88 -7.49 1.28 -8.09
N THR A 89 -7.67 1.86 -6.91
CA THR A 89 -8.64 2.95 -6.68
C THR A 89 -8.18 4.31 -7.18
N GLY A 90 -6.88 4.49 -7.31
CA GLY A 90 -6.25 5.73 -7.79
C GLY A 90 -4.97 5.99 -7.00
N ASP A 91 -4.15 6.89 -7.52
CA ASP A 91 -2.91 7.33 -6.87
C ASP A 91 -3.21 8.48 -5.90
N ASN A 92 -2.72 8.37 -4.66
CA ASN A 92 -2.76 9.43 -3.66
C ASN A 92 -1.36 9.98 -3.40
N ARG A 93 -1.04 11.08 -4.09
CA ARG A 93 0.30 11.70 -4.08
C ARG A 93 0.67 12.48 -2.82
N THR A 94 -0.19 12.48 -1.80
CA THR A 94 -0.03 13.35 -0.63
C THR A 94 -0.14 12.63 0.70
N GLY A 95 -0.84 11.50 0.78
CA GLY A 95 -1.24 10.88 2.05
C GLY A 95 -2.32 11.69 2.78
N ALA A 96 -3.08 12.51 2.05
CA ALA A 96 -4.16 13.31 2.64
C ALA A 96 -5.41 12.44 2.81
N GLY A 97 -5.68 12.03 4.04
CA GLY A 97 -6.85 11.23 4.39
C GLY A 97 -6.63 10.51 5.72
N ASP A 98 -7.69 9.89 6.24
CA ASP A 98 -7.57 8.96 7.37
C ASP A 98 -7.68 7.52 6.84
N GLY A 99 -6.74 6.65 7.22
CA GLY A 99 -6.82 5.22 6.97
C GLY A 99 -6.01 4.75 5.76
N ASP A 100 -6.68 4.13 4.77
CA ASP A 100 -6.01 3.67 3.55
C ASP A 100 -6.03 4.79 2.51
N ASP A 101 -4.86 5.36 2.22
CA ASP A 101 -4.65 6.39 1.20
C ASP A 101 -4.75 5.82 -0.21
N GLU A 102 -4.24 4.59 -0.39
CA GLU A 102 -4.39 3.83 -1.63
C GLU A 102 -4.95 2.43 -1.36
N VAL A 103 -5.82 1.98 -2.27
CA VAL A 103 -6.45 0.67 -2.17
C VAL A 103 -6.38 -0.07 -3.49
N ILE A 104 -5.90 -1.33 -3.43
CA ILE A 104 -6.00 -2.31 -4.50
C ILE A 104 -7.04 -3.35 -4.12
N ASN A 105 -8.16 -3.36 -4.85
CA ASN A 105 -9.21 -4.35 -4.69
C ASN A 105 -8.90 -5.58 -5.54
N VAL A 106 -9.06 -6.77 -4.97
CA VAL A 106 -8.85 -8.05 -5.66
C VAL A 106 -10.06 -8.94 -5.47
N ASP A 107 -10.61 -9.40 -6.59
CA ASP A 107 -11.62 -10.46 -6.64
C ASP A 107 -10.96 -11.80 -6.94
N LEU A 108 -10.60 -12.53 -5.88
CA LEU A 108 -9.91 -13.81 -5.97
C LEU A 108 -10.74 -14.85 -6.71
N SER A 109 -12.08 -14.72 -6.74
CA SER A 109 -12.95 -15.63 -7.50
C SER A 109 -12.86 -15.43 -9.01
N ARG A 110 -12.33 -14.28 -9.46
CA ARG A 110 -12.16 -13.91 -10.86
C ARG A 110 -10.72 -14.00 -11.34
N VAL A 111 -9.76 -14.20 -10.43
CA VAL A 111 -8.35 -14.39 -10.79
C VAL A 111 -8.22 -15.68 -11.61
N PRO A 112 -7.67 -15.62 -12.84
CA PRO A 112 -7.50 -16.78 -13.70
C PRO A 112 -6.65 -17.86 -13.05
N ALA A 113 -7.00 -19.13 -13.30
CA ALA A 113 -6.33 -20.28 -12.70
C ALA A 113 -4.83 -20.43 -13.07
N HIS A 114 -4.36 -19.73 -14.12
CA HIS A 114 -2.94 -19.74 -14.49
C HIS A 114 -2.09 -18.76 -13.66
N VAL A 115 -2.72 -17.85 -12.90
CA VAL A 115 -2.06 -16.95 -11.96
C VAL A 115 -1.89 -17.69 -10.64
N GLN A 116 -0.65 -17.84 -10.19
CA GLN A 116 -0.32 -18.57 -8.97
C GLN A 116 0.15 -17.70 -7.81
N SER A 117 0.52 -16.45 -8.07
CA SER A 117 0.92 -15.55 -6.99
C SER A 117 0.57 -14.12 -7.34
N LEU A 118 0.10 -13.39 -6.34
CA LEU A 118 -0.06 -11.94 -6.36
C LEU A 118 1.02 -11.36 -5.45
N VAL A 119 1.83 -10.46 -5.99
CA VAL A 119 2.86 -9.76 -5.24
C VAL A 119 2.45 -8.30 -5.15
N PHE A 120 2.24 -7.83 -3.92
CA PHE A 120 2.01 -6.42 -3.65
C PHE A 120 3.35 -5.75 -3.34
N THR A 121 3.60 -4.62 -3.97
CA THR A 121 4.78 -3.80 -3.73
C THR A 121 4.35 -2.42 -3.26
N VAL A 122 5.12 -1.85 -2.34
CA VAL A 122 5.00 -0.45 -1.94
C VAL A 122 6.33 0.21 -2.25
N ASN A 123 6.31 1.34 -2.96
CA ASN A 123 7.50 2.11 -3.27
C ASN A 123 7.30 3.58 -2.86
N SER A 124 8.39 4.34 -2.84
CA SER A 124 8.39 5.78 -2.60
C SER A 124 8.81 6.47 -3.89
N PHE A 125 7.89 7.17 -4.54
CA PHE A 125 8.15 7.82 -5.83
C PHE A 125 9.02 9.06 -5.67
N THR A 126 8.86 9.77 -4.56
CA THR A 126 9.58 11.01 -4.24
C THR A 126 10.96 10.76 -3.60
N GLY A 127 11.35 9.50 -3.41
CA GLY A 127 12.72 9.11 -3.05
C GLY A 127 13.05 9.19 -1.56
N GLN A 128 12.09 9.51 -0.70
CA GLN A 128 12.26 9.44 0.76
C GLN A 128 12.26 7.98 1.23
N THR A 129 13.09 7.68 2.23
CA THR A 129 13.08 6.38 2.91
C THR A 129 11.83 6.25 3.78
N PHE A 130 11.31 5.03 3.95
CA PHE A 130 10.12 4.76 4.75
C PHE A 130 10.25 5.20 6.22
N GLU A 131 11.47 5.26 6.76
CA GLU A 131 11.75 5.80 8.11
C GLU A 131 11.30 7.26 8.28
N LYS A 132 11.29 8.04 7.20
CA LYS A 132 10.87 9.44 7.21
C LYS A 132 9.37 9.62 7.02
N VAL A 133 8.67 8.53 6.68
CA VAL A 133 7.23 8.54 6.47
C VAL A 133 6.56 8.11 7.77
N ALA A 134 5.86 9.05 8.41
CA ALA A 134 5.13 8.77 9.64
C ALA A 134 3.91 7.89 9.35
N GLY A 135 3.61 6.97 10.28
CA GLY A 135 2.37 6.18 10.21
C GLY A 135 2.25 5.24 9.00
N ALA A 136 3.30 5.02 8.22
CA ALA A 136 3.23 4.19 7.02
C ALA A 136 2.97 2.72 7.35
N PHE A 137 1.91 2.16 6.77
CA PHE A 137 1.55 0.76 6.89
C PHE A 137 0.97 0.22 5.58
N CYS A 138 1.03 -1.09 5.42
CA CYS A 138 0.16 -1.79 4.48
C CYS A 138 -0.63 -2.87 5.20
N ARG A 139 -1.83 -3.20 4.69
CA ARG A 139 -2.71 -4.20 5.29
C ARG A 139 -3.52 -4.96 4.27
N ILE A 140 -3.95 -6.15 4.65
CA ILE A 140 -4.91 -6.97 3.93
C ILE A 140 -6.21 -7.01 4.71
N VAL A 141 -7.30 -6.67 4.05
CA VAL A 141 -8.67 -6.67 4.59
C VAL A 141 -9.51 -7.66 3.82
N ASN A 142 -10.30 -8.46 4.54
CA ASN A 142 -11.36 -9.28 3.94
C ASN A 142 -12.51 -8.36 3.52
N ALA A 143 -12.78 -8.25 2.23
CA ALA A 143 -13.80 -7.34 1.73
C ALA A 143 -15.23 -7.80 2.02
N GLY A 144 -15.46 -9.08 2.34
CA GLY A 144 -16.78 -9.62 2.63
C GLY A 144 -17.38 -9.14 3.96
N ASN A 145 -16.52 -8.85 4.94
CA ASN A 145 -16.92 -8.39 6.28
C ASN A 145 -16.15 -7.14 6.74
N ASN A 146 -15.29 -6.58 5.89
CA ASN A 146 -14.35 -5.48 6.19
C ASN A 146 -13.44 -5.74 7.40
N SER A 147 -13.14 -7.00 7.74
CA SER A 147 -12.22 -7.32 8.83
C SER A 147 -10.77 -7.26 8.36
N GLU A 148 -9.92 -6.54 9.08
CA GLU A 148 -8.47 -6.57 8.86
C GLU A 148 -7.90 -7.95 9.21
N VAL A 149 -7.21 -8.57 8.26
CA VAL A 149 -6.63 -9.91 8.38
C VAL A 149 -5.17 -9.82 8.82
N ALA A 150 -4.41 -8.94 8.15
CA ALA A 150 -3.00 -8.75 8.44
C ALA A 150 -2.57 -7.31 8.18
N ARG A 151 -1.58 -6.83 8.94
CA ARG A 151 -0.99 -5.50 8.82
C ARG A 151 0.52 -5.59 8.93
N TYR A 152 1.23 -4.79 8.15
CA TYR A 152 2.67 -4.63 8.21
C TYR A 152 3.00 -3.13 8.35
N ASN A 153 3.76 -2.78 9.39
CA ASN A 153 4.16 -1.39 9.65
C ASN A 153 5.47 -1.09 8.91
N LEU A 154 5.42 -0.19 7.92
CA LEU A 154 6.53 0.17 7.04
C LEU A 154 7.52 1.12 7.73
N SER A 155 7.02 2.12 8.47
CA SER A 155 7.86 3.12 9.16
C SER A 155 8.84 2.54 10.16
N ALA A 156 8.53 1.37 10.74
CA ALA A 156 9.35 0.76 11.78
C ALA A 156 10.46 -0.16 11.25
N GLN A 157 10.46 -0.50 9.95
CA GLN A 157 11.30 -1.58 9.41
C GLN A 157 11.89 -1.32 8.00
N GLY A 158 11.61 -0.18 7.38
CA GLY A 158 12.06 0.12 6.02
C GLY A 158 13.42 0.81 5.96
N SER A 159 14.50 0.04 5.92
CA SER A 159 15.85 0.48 5.53
C SER A 159 16.07 0.43 4.02
#